data_AF-A0A5S3PE05-F1
#
_entry.id   AF-A0A5S3PE05-F1
#
_cell.length_a   1.000
_cell.length_b   1.000
_cell.length_c   1.000
_cell.angle_alpha   90.00
_cell.angle_beta   90.00
_cell.angle_gamma   90.00
#
_symmetry.space_group_name_H-M   'P 1'
#
loop_
_entity.id
_entity.type
_entity.pdbx_description
1 polymer ?
#
loop_
_entity_poly.entity_id
_entity_poly.type
_entity_poly.pdbx_seq_one_letter_code
_entity_poly.pdbx_strand_id
1 'polypeptide(L)'
;MAVSDPIADVDELVHVHGMTLKIFEANTLIGDADVFALDPPMCVAMAKFSPARDYDANRHANVIDGDYVGDRTDILRLEMADGSTMKSEAISIQDYPTLDERQVDLIGIFEPSFDELFKEHPSYTAYWQAVCYRPAP
;
A
#
# COMPACT_ATOMS: atom_id res chain seq x y z
N MET A 1 0.86 0.71 40.42
CA MET A 1 0.54 -0.16 39.27
C MET A 1 -0.23 0.70 38.30
N ALA A 2 0.43 1.17 37.24
CA ALA A 2 -0.26 1.89 36.17
C ALA A 2 -1.02 0.85 35.35
N VAL A 3 -2.31 1.09 35.12
CA VAL A 3 -3.13 0.32 34.20
C VAL A 3 -2.73 0.80 32.81
N SER A 4 -2.12 -0.05 32.00
CA SER A 4 -1.86 0.23 30.60
C SER A 4 -3.21 0.28 29.87
N ASP A 5 -3.46 1.39 29.17
CA ASP A 5 -4.66 1.59 28.38
C ASP A 5 -4.69 0.59 27.21
N PRO A 6 -5.72 -0.27 27.09
CA PRO A 6 -5.80 -1.24 25.99
C PRO A 6 -6.04 -0.59 24.62
N ILE A 7 -6.31 0.71 24.57
CA ILE A 7 -6.51 1.50 23.34
C ILE A 7 -5.16 1.96 22.76
N ALA A 8 -4.13 2.15 23.60
CA ALA A 8 -2.79 2.47 23.12
C ALA A 8 -2.16 1.26 22.39
N ASP A 9 -2.45 0.04 22.87
CA ASP A 9 -1.95 -1.21 22.29
C ASP A 9 -2.49 -1.47 20.88
N VAL A 10 -3.71 -1.01 20.53
CA VAL A 10 -4.26 -1.18 19.18
C VAL A 10 -3.67 -0.18 18.17
N ASP A 11 -3.35 1.05 18.59
CA ASP A 11 -2.66 2.02 17.73
C ASP A 11 -1.17 1.65 17.52
N GLU A 12 -0.56 0.99 18.52
CA GLU A 12 0.78 0.40 18.42
C GLU A 12 0.79 -0.94 17.65
N LEU A 13 -0.31 -1.70 17.66
CA LEU A 13 -0.51 -2.86 16.77
C LEU A 13 -0.78 -2.48 15.30
N VAL A 14 -1.15 -1.23 15.01
CA VAL A 14 -1.25 -0.73 13.63
C VAL A 14 0.14 -0.31 13.10
N HIS A 15 1.16 -0.25 13.98
CA HIS A 15 2.58 -0.10 13.61
C HIS A 15 3.28 -1.45 13.35
N VAL A 16 2.55 -2.51 12.95
CA VAL A 16 3.15 -3.77 12.48
C VAL A 16 3.94 -3.48 11.21
N HIS A 17 5.20 -3.10 11.34
CA HIS A 17 6.24 -3.06 10.30
C HIS A 17 5.72 -2.71 8.89
N GLY A 18 4.85 -1.71 8.80
CA GLY A 18 4.17 -1.35 7.57
C GLY A 18 5.15 -0.64 6.67
N MET A 19 5.30 -1.12 5.44
CA MET A 19 6.15 -0.46 4.45
C MET A 19 5.49 0.86 4.05
N THR A 20 6.12 1.99 4.37
CA THR A 20 5.70 3.30 3.87
C THR A 20 6.37 3.61 2.55
N LEU A 21 5.56 4.03 1.58
CA LEU A 21 5.97 4.46 0.25
C LEU A 21 5.64 5.94 0.06
N LYS A 22 6.44 6.62 -0.73
CA LYS A 22 6.16 7.97 -1.21
C LYS A 22 5.69 7.90 -2.65
N ILE A 23 4.65 8.66 -2.97
CA ILE A 23 4.08 8.72 -4.31
C ILE A 23 4.34 10.10 -4.88
N PHE A 24 4.91 10.14 -6.07
CA PHE A 24 5.27 11.35 -6.78
C PHE A 24 4.59 11.43 -8.13
N GLU A 25 4.27 12.65 -8.56
CA GLU A 25 4.11 12.99 -9.96
C GLU A 25 5.35 13.78 -10.40
N ALA A 26 6.15 13.22 -11.30
CA ALA A 26 7.50 13.71 -11.61
C ALA A 26 8.36 13.93 -10.34
N ASN A 27 8.54 15.18 -9.90
CA ASN A 27 9.31 15.56 -8.72
C ASN A 27 8.44 16.11 -7.57
N THR A 28 7.12 16.14 -7.74
CA THR A 28 6.18 16.64 -6.75
C THR A 28 5.66 15.49 -5.91
N LEU A 29 5.83 15.57 -4.58
CA LEU A 29 5.24 14.61 -3.66
C LEU A 29 3.73 14.80 -3.64
N ILE A 30 2.98 13.76 -3.99
CA ILE A 30 1.51 13.78 -3.95
C ILE A 30 0.95 13.06 -2.72
N GLY A 31 1.74 12.22 -2.04
CA GLY A 31 1.34 11.65 -0.76
C GLY A 31 2.22 10.50 -0.30
N ASP A 32 1.93 10.04 0.91
CA ASP A 32 2.53 8.85 1.51
C ASP A 32 1.51 7.70 1.48
N ALA A 33 2.00 6.47 1.38
CA ALA A 33 1.18 5.27 1.31
C ALA A 33 1.71 4.21 2.26
N ASP A 34 0.92 3.85 3.27
CA ASP A 34 1.29 2.87 4.29
C ASP A 34 0.68 1.51 3.96
N VAL A 35 1.50 0.56 3.55
CA VAL A 35 1.06 -0.79 3.19
C VAL A 35 0.52 -1.51 4.43
N PHE A 36 -0.74 -1.97 4.36
CA PHE A 36 -1.42 -2.64 5.48
C PHE A 36 -1.92 -4.04 5.12
N ALA A 37 -2.10 -4.35 3.85
CA ALA A 37 -2.57 -5.66 3.40
C ALA A 37 -1.85 -6.12 2.14
N LEU A 38 -1.75 -7.43 1.99
CA LEU A 38 -1.11 -8.11 0.87
C LEU A 38 -1.99 -9.23 0.37
N ASP A 39 -1.97 -9.45 -0.94
CA ASP A 39 -2.42 -10.68 -1.59
C ASP A 39 -1.19 -11.31 -2.28
N PRO A 40 -0.42 -12.14 -1.55
CA PRO A 40 0.82 -12.75 -2.05
C PRO A 40 0.69 -13.52 -3.39
N PRO A 41 -0.32 -14.39 -3.62
CA PRO A 41 -0.42 -15.11 -4.89
C PRO A 41 -0.67 -14.22 -6.10
N MET A 42 -1.19 -13.01 -5.90
CA MET A 42 -1.45 -12.04 -6.97
C MET A 42 -0.38 -10.93 -7.04
N CYS A 43 0.62 -10.95 -6.17
CA CYS A 43 1.61 -9.88 -6.02
C CYS A 43 0.97 -8.49 -5.86
N VAL A 44 -0.13 -8.42 -5.11
CA VAL A 44 -0.86 -7.17 -4.83
C VAL A 44 -0.57 -6.70 -3.40
N ALA A 45 -0.35 -5.39 -3.25
CA ALA A 45 -0.31 -4.73 -1.96
C ALA A 45 -1.37 -3.61 -1.91
N MET A 46 -2.01 -3.46 -0.76
CA MET A 46 -2.96 -2.39 -0.48
C MET A 46 -2.35 -1.49 0.60
N ALA A 47 -2.43 -0.19 0.34
CA ALA A 47 -1.88 0.83 1.22
C ALA A 47 -2.90 1.92 1.55
N LYS A 48 -2.87 2.41 2.79
CA LYS A 48 -3.63 3.58 3.19
C LYS A 48 -2.94 4.81 2.62
N PHE A 49 -3.69 5.66 1.91
CA PHE A 49 -3.11 6.84 1.27
C PHE A 49 -3.33 8.11 2.10
N SER A 50 -2.23 8.79 2.41
CA SER A 50 -2.20 10.08 3.09
C SER A 50 -1.81 11.17 2.08
N PRO A 51 -2.77 11.96 1.57
CA PRO A 51 -2.50 12.93 0.51
C PRO A 51 -1.62 14.07 1.02
N ALA A 52 -0.65 14.47 0.21
CA ALA A 52 0.14 15.68 0.43
C ALA A 52 -0.62 16.92 -0.05
N ARG A 53 -0.04 18.10 0.19
CA ARG A 53 -0.64 19.39 -0.21
C ARG A 53 -0.93 19.49 -1.71
N ASP A 54 -0.08 18.89 -2.55
CA ASP A 54 -0.15 19.01 -4.00
C ASP A 54 -1.00 17.90 -4.65
N TYR A 55 -1.67 17.08 -3.85
CA TYR A 55 -2.60 16.07 -4.34
C TYR A 55 -3.87 16.71 -4.93
N ASP A 56 -4.28 16.23 -6.10
CA ASP A 56 -5.54 16.57 -6.77
C ASP A 56 -6.20 15.29 -7.27
N ALA A 57 -7.36 14.94 -6.70
CA ALA A 57 -8.08 13.71 -7.04
C ALA A 57 -8.37 13.57 -8.54
N ASN A 58 -8.75 14.65 -9.24
CA ASN A 58 -9.06 14.55 -10.67
C ASN A 58 -7.82 14.24 -11.51
N ARG A 59 -6.66 14.69 -11.04
CA ARG A 59 -5.38 14.50 -11.71
C ARG A 59 -4.72 13.18 -11.33
N HIS A 60 -4.83 12.76 -10.08
CA HIS A 60 -4.01 11.69 -9.50
C HIS A 60 -4.81 10.42 -9.17
N ALA A 61 -6.11 10.51 -8.93
CA ALA A 61 -6.92 9.33 -8.66
C ALA A 61 -7.26 8.59 -9.96
N ASN A 62 -7.29 7.25 -9.85
CA ASN A 62 -7.81 6.38 -10.89
C ASN A 62 -9.32 6.20 -10.73
N VAL A 63 -9.81 6.28 -9.49
CA VAL A 63 -11.21 6.15 -9.12
C VAL A 63 -11.59 7.23 -8.13
N ILE A 64 -12.76 7.85 -8.33
CA ILE A 64 -13.35 8.84 -7.42
C ILE A 64 -14.76 8.39 -7.05
N ASP A 65 -15.02 8.17 -5.76
CA ASP A 65 -16.31 7.67 -5.23
C ASP A 65 -16.84 6.42 -5.96
N GLY A 66 -15.92 5.53 -6.40
CA GLY A 66 -16.24 4.30 -7.13
C GLY A 66 -16.32 4.43 -8.65
N ASP A 67 -16.29 5.65 -9.19
CA ASP A 67 -16.26 5.89 -10.63
C ASP A 67 -14.83 5.88 -11.15
N TYR A 68 -14.54 5.03 -12.14
CA TYR A 68 -13.23 5.01 -12.81
C TYR A 68 -13.06 6.23 -13.71
N VAL A 69 -12.07 7.08 -13.38
CA VAL A 69 -11.76 8.33 -14.06
C VAL A 69 -10.48 8.26 -14.92
N GLY A 70 -9.89 7.08 -15.04
CA GLY A 70 -8.82 6.76 -15.97
C GLY A 70 -7.54 6.25 -15.30
N ASP A 71 -6.61 5.76 -16.11
CA ASP A 71 -5.33 5.25 -15.62
C ASP A 71 -4.35 6.39 -15.32
N ARG A 72 -3.56 6.23 -14.27
CA ARG A 72 -2.54 7.18 -13.79
C ARG A 72 -1.17 6.51 -13.61
N THR A 73 -1.06 5.22 -13.92
CA THR A 73 0.17 4.43 -13.74
C THR A 73 1.40 5.12 -14.33
N ASP A 74 1.30 5.64 -15.56
CA ASP A 74 2.44 6.24 -16.26
C ASP A 74 2.92 7.59 -15.70
N ILE A 75 2.10 8.28 -14.91
CA ILE A 75 2.44 9.61 -14.36
C ILE A 75 2.90 9.54 -12.91
N LEU A 76 2.66 8.42 -12.24
CA LEU A 76 2.96 8.22 -10.83
C LEU A 76 4.24 7.40 -10.65
N ARG A 77 5.03 7.78 -9.64
CA ARG A 77 6.28 7.12 -9.29
C ARG A 77 6.30 6.80 -7.81
N LEU A 78 6.78 5.60 -7.48
CA LEU A 78 6.88 5.11 -6.12
C LEU A 78 8.33 5.17 -5.65
N GLU A 79 8.55 5.72 -4.46
CA GLU A 79 9.84 5.68 -3.78
C GLU A 79 9.69 5.07 -2.39
N MET A 80 10.67 4.27 -1.98
CA MET A 80 10.79 3.75 -0.62
C MET A 80 11.37 4.83 0.31
N ALA A 81 11.33 4.59 1.63
CA ALA A 81 11.82 5.54 2.62
C ALA A 81 13.30 5.93 2.45
N ASP A 82 14.12 5.06 1.86
CA ASP A 82 15.53 5.30 1.56
C ASP A 82 15.78 6.07 0.24
N GLY A 83 14.70 6.45 -0.46
CA GLY A 83 14.73 7.18 -1.73
C GLY A 83 14.95 6.30 -2.96
N SER A 84 15.06 4.99 -2.81
CA SER A 84 15.11 4.09 -3.96
C SER A 84 13.73 3.93 -4.60
N THR A 85 13.71 3.74 -5.92
CA THR A 85 12.47 3.61 -6.69
C THR A 85 11.90 2.21 -6.57
N MET A 86 10.58 2.12 -6.40
CA MET A 86 9.83 0.88 -6.53
C MET A 86 9.07 0.88 -7.86
N LYS A 87 8.97 -0.28 -8.51
CA LYS A 87 8.21 -0.46 -9.75
C LYS A 87 7.14 -1.54 -9.56
N SER A 88 5.97 -1.21 -10.05
CA SER A 88 4.83 -2.11 -10.17
C SER A 88 4.27 -2.06 -11.59
N GLU A 89 3.48 -3.06 -11.95
CA GLU A 89 2.74 -3.08 -13.22
C GLU A 89 1.67 -1.98 -13.24
N ALA A 90 1.00 -1.77 -12.10
CA ALA A 90 0.07 -0.66 -11.94
C ALA A 90 0.13 -0.07 -10.53
N ILE A 91 -0.21 1.21 -10.48
CA ILE A 91 -0.55 1.96 -9.28
C ILE A 91 -1.93 2.58 -9.50
N SER A 92 -2.85 2.29 -8.58
CA SER A 92 -4.21 2.81 -8.63
C SER A 92 -4.56 3.51 -7.33
N ILE A 93 -4.76 4.84 -7.41
CA ILE A 93 -5.27 5.61 -6.27
C ILE A 93 -6.81 5.59 -6.33
N GLN A 94 -7.41 5.09 -5.26
CA GLN A 94 -8.85 5.03 -5.03
C GLN A 94 -9.20 6.13 -4.02
N ASP A 95 -9.91 7.18 -4.45
CA ASP A 95 -10.31 8.29 -3.58
C ASP A 95 -11.82 8.29 -3.35
N TYR A 96 -12.23 8.20 -2.10
CA TYR A 96 -13.64 8.23 -1.69
C TYR A 96 -13.87 9.46 -0.82
N PRO A 97 -13.90 10.67 -1.40
CA PRO A 97 -14.06 11.90 -0.64
C PRO A 97 -15.40 11.94 0.11
N THR A 98 -16.43 11.23 -0.36
CA THR A 98 -17.71 11.12 0.37
C THR A 98 -17.59 10.36 1.69
N LEU A 99 -16.57 9.51 1.85
CA LEU A 99 -16.31 8.70 3.04
C LEU A 99 -15.08 9.20 3.82
N ASP A 100 -14.34 10.17 3.28
CA ASP A 100 -13.01 10.57 3.74
C ASP A 100 -12.02 9.39 3.80
N GLU A 101 -12.11 8.50 2.82
CA GLU A 101 -11.28 7.29 2.72
C GLU A 101 -10.45 7.30 1.43
N ARG A 102 -9.20 6.85 1.52
CA ARG A 102 -8.26 6.81 0.39
C ARG A 102 -7.36 5.58 0.48
N GLN A 103 -7.19 4.90 -0.65
CA GLN A 103 -6.39 3.69 -0.76
C GLN A 103 -5.52 3.73 -2.01
N VAL A 104 -4.36 3.08 -1.94
CA VAL A 104 -3.53 2.78 -3.11
C VAL A 104 -3.47 1.27 -3.29
N ASP A 105 -3.80 0.82 -4.50
CA ASP A 105 -3.59 -0.55 -4.94
C ASP A 105 -2.31 -0.61 -5.78
N LEU A 106 -1.40 -1.48 -5.37
CA LEU A 106 -0.13 -1.74 -6.04
C LEU A 106 -0.20 -3.14 -6.64
N ILE A 107 -0.19 -3.23 -7.96
CA ILE A 107 -0.42 -4.48 -8.68
C ILE A 107 0.86 -4.89 -9.38
N GLY A 108 1.29 -6.14 -9.18
CA GLY A 108 2.45 -6.70 -9.87
C GLY A 108 3.74 -5.98 -9.51
N ILE A 109 4.11 -5.94 -8.22
CA ILE A 109 5.38 -5.32 -7.78
C ILE A 109 6.55 -6.23 -8.19
N PHE A 110 7.51 -5.70 -8.95
CA PHE A 110 8.62 -6.50 -9.50
C PHE A 110 10.03 -5.95 -9.18
N GLU A 111 10.18 -4.67 -8.84
CA GLU A 111 11.48 -4.10 -8.41
C GLU A 111 11.32 -3.16 -7.21
N PRO A 112 11.97 -3.41 -6.06
CA PRO A 112 12.50 -4.71 -5.66
C PRO A 112 11.42 -5.80 -5.73
N SER A 113 11.81 -7.08 -5.73
CA SER A 113 10.82 -8.15 -5.90
C SER A 113 9.83 -8.17 -4.75
N PHE A 114 8.57 -8.56 -5.02
CA PHE A 114 7.52 -8.66 -4.01
C PHE A 114 7.96 -9.49 -2.79
N ASP A 115 8.62 -10.62 -3.03
CA ASP A 115 9.15 -11.49 -1.98
C ASP A 115 10.22 -10.80 -1.13
N GLU A 116 11.14 -10.06 -1.75
CA GLU A 116 12.17 -9.31 -1.00
C GLU A 116 11.55 -8.24 -0.09
N LEU A 117 10.51 -7.57 -0.57
CA LEU A 117 9.82 -6.51 0.17
C LEU A 117 8.99 -7.08 1.33
N PHE A 118 8.33 -8.22 1.13
CA PHE A 118 7.26 -8.67 2.03
C PHE A 118 7.49 -10.02 2.71
N LYS A 119 8.64 -10.69 2.52
CA LYS A 119 8.94 -11.99 3.16
C LYS A 119 8.75 -12.03 4.68
N GLU A 120 8.93 -10.90 5.35
CA GLU A 120 8.78 -10.76 6.81
C GLU A 120 7.38 -10.28 7.23
N HIS A 121 6.52 -9.91 6.27
CA HIS A 121 5.16 -9.47 6.54
C HIS A 121 4.31 -10.65 7.04
N PRO A 122 3.48 -10.46 8.09
CA PRO A 122 2.63 -11.53 8.64
C PRO A 122 1.71 -12.17 7.60
N SER A 123 1.07 -11.37 6.73
CA SER A 123 0.19 -11.89 5.67
C SER A 123 0.93 -12.76 4.64
N TYR A 124 2.16 -12.38 4.29
CA TYR A 124 3.00 -13.17 3.39
C TYR A 124 3.38 -14.50 4.02
N THR A 125 3.87 -14.44 5.27
CA THR A 125 4.27 -15.63 6.03
C THR A 125 3.09 -16.58 6.25
N ALA A 126 1.93 -16.07 6.63
CA ALA A 126 0.72 -16.87 6.88
C ALA A 126 0.27 -17.62 5.62
N TYR A 127 0.29 -16.97 4.45
CA TYR A 127 -0.07 -17.60 3.19
C TYR A 127 0.85 -18.79 2.87
N TRP A 128 2.16 -18.58 2.86
CA TRP A 128 3.11 -19.63 2.48
C TRP A 128 3.23 -20.75 3.53
N GLN A 129 3.06 -20.45 4.82
CA GLN A 129 2.95 -21.48 5.84
C GLN A 129 1.70 -22.37 5.62
N ALA A 130 0.56 -21.78 5.29
CA ALA A 130 -0.66 -22.54 5.00
C ALA A 130 -0.54 -23.38 3.72
N VAL A 131 0.13 -22.87 2.69
CA VAL A 131 0.39 -23.62 1.44
C VAL A 131 1.34 -24.80 1.69
N CYS A 132 2.42 -24.59 2.45
CA CYS A 132 3.39 -25.65 2.78
C CYS A 132 2.82 -26.72 3.73
N TYR A 133 1.81 -26.40 4.54
CA TYR A 133 1.17 -27.35 5.47
C TYR A 133 -0.03 -28.09 4.87
N ARG A 134 -0.35 -27.89 3.58
CA ARG A 134 -1.36 -28.69 2.90
C ARG A 134 -0.75 -30.05 2.51
N PRO A 135 -1.16 -31.18 3.11
CA PRO A 135 -0.79 -32.49 2.58
C PRO A 135 -1.36 -32.61 1.16
N ALA A 136 -0.56 -33.18 0.25
CA ALA A 136 -1.03 -33.53 -1.09
C ALA A 136 -2.29 -34.41 -0.98
N PRO A 137 -3.26 -34.26 -1.92
CA PRO A 137 -4.47 -35.08 -1.93
C PRO A 137 -4.19 -36.58 -2.04
#